data_AF-A0A916PXF4-F1
#
_entry.id   AF-A0A916PXF4-F1
#
_cell.length_a   1.000
_cell.length_b   1.000
_cell.length_c   1.000
_cell.angle_alpha   90.00
_cell.angle_beta   90.00
_cell.angle_gamma   90.00
#
_symmetry.space_group_name_H-M   'P 1'
#
loop_
_entity.id
_entity.type
_entity.pdbx_description
1 polymer ?
#
loop_
_entity_poly.entity_id
_entity_poly.type
_entity_poly.pdbx_seq_one_letter_code
_entity_poly.pdbx_strand_id
1 'polypeptide(L)'
;MADRRIVNHVLLVLSIGAIAPFAIAKQAAAEEKISIPQAPVEPSLWWKTQRLQEGWVENIEIDAESRQAIVTINTTRWTASDYLQRFSFLFKLGTEAQKQNFNVLLHNRRDQKIAEYSTIEERWRIDPKSLGAEPFRVNAPTIFQQQF
;
A
#
# COMPACT_ATOMS: atom_id res chain seq x y z
N MET A 1 64.28 -28.54 -29.43
CA MET A 1 62.81 -28.61 -29.35
C MET A 1 62.44 -28.68 -27.88
N ALA A 2 61.93 -27.59 -27.33
CA ALA A 2 61.85 -27.34 -25.90
C ALA A 2 60.41 -27.01 -25.50
N ASP A 3 59.88 -27.69 -24.49
CA ASP A 3 59.32 -27.02 -23.32
C ASP A 3 59.44 -27.96 -22.11
N ARG A 4 60.05 -27.46 -21.05
CA ARG A 4 60.36 -28.15 -19.79
C ARG A 4 59.69 -27.31 -18.72
N ARG A 5 58.62 -27.82 -18.11
CA ARG A 5 58.00 -27.16 -16.95
C ARG A 5 58.04 -28.08 -15.75
N ILE A 6 58.95 -27.71 -14.85
CA ILE A 6 59.06 -28.13 -13.46
C ILE A 6 57.98 -27.37 -12.69
N VAL A 7 57.15 -28.03 -11.89
CA VAL A 7 56.45 -27.35 -10.77
C VAL A 7 56.48 -28.26 -9.54
N ASN A 8 57.15 -27.74 -8.51
CA ASN A 8 57.35 -28.30 -7.18
C ASN A 8 56.03 -28.58 -6.45
N HIS A 9 55.97 -29.72 -5.76
CA HIS A 9 55.04 -29.93 -4.65
C HIS A 9 55.50 -29.07 -3.47
N VAL A 10 54.86 -27.92 -3.27
CA VAL A 10 55.04 -27.09 -2.07
C VAL A 10 54.06 -27.55 -1.01
N LEU A 11 54.63 -28.00 0.12
CA LEU A 11 53.98 -28.27 1.39
C LEU A 11 53.09 -27.10 1.82
N LEU A 12 51.81 -27.36 2.11
CA LEU A 12 50.93 -26.41 2.77
C LEU A 12 50.96 -26.68 4.27
N VAL A 13 51.64 -25.80 5.00
CA VAL A 13 51.75 -25.80 6.47
C VAL A 13 50.38 -25.40 7.05
N LEU A 14 49.80 -26.27 7.87
CA LEU A 14 48.65 -25.96 8.71
C LEU A 14 49.05 -24.96 9.80
N SER A 15 48.60 -23.72 9.68
CA SER A 15 48.60 -22.76 10.80
C SER A 15 47.47 -23.12 11.76
N ILE A 16 47.81 -23.58 12.96
CA ILE A 16 46.86 -23.74 14.08
C ILE A 16 46.50 -22.32 14.55
N GLY A 17 45.37 -21.81 14.08
CA GLY A 17 44.77 -20.59 14.60
C GLY A 17 44.23 -20.82 16.01
N ALA A 18 44.61 -19.94 16.94
CA ALA A 18 44.20 -19.98 18.34
C ALA A 18 42.68 -20.08 18.50
N ILE A 19 42.23 -21.03 19.33
CA ILE A 19 40.82 -21.15 19.73
C ILE A 19 40.58 -20.10 20.81
N ALA A 20 39.96 -18.98 20.46
CA ALA A 20 39.43 -18.04 21.46
C ALA A 20 38.23 -18.70 22.15
N PRO A 21 38.08 -18.57 23.49
CA PRO A 21 36.88 -19.03 24.15
C PRO A 21 35.69 -18.17 23.70
N PHE A 22 34.68 -18.81 23.11
CA PHE A 22 33.40 -18.19 22.80
C PHE A 22 32.75 -17.75 24.11
N ALA A 23 32.83 -16.45 24.41
CA ALA A 23 31.99 -15.86 25.44
C ALA A 23 30.55 -15.84 24.91
N ILE A 24 29.70 -16.71 25.45
CA ILE A 24 28.26 -16.65 25.23
C ILE A 24 27.79 -15.37 25.90
N ALA A 25 27.59 -14.31 25.12
CA ALA A 25 26.89 -13.13 25.58
C ALA A 25 25.48 -13.57 25.97
N LYS A 26 25.13 -13.43 27.26
CA LYS A 26 23.72 -13.49 27.68
C LYS A 26 23.00 -12.35 26.99
N GLN A 27 22.29 -12.65 25.90
CA GLN A 27 21.27 -11.77 25.39
C GLN A 27 20.17 -11.72 26.45
N ALA A 28 20.17 -10.66 27.26
CA ALA A 28 19.00 -10.30 28.03
C ALA A 28 17.92 -9.95 27.00
N ALA A 29 16.97 -10.86 26.82
CA ALA A 29 15.77 -10.58 26.06
C ALA A 29 15.10 -9.37 26.72
N ALA A 30 15.10 -8.23 26.04
CA ALA A 30 14.30 -7.10 26.46
C ALA A 30 12.85 -7.58 26.43
N GLU A 31 12.23 -7.69 27.61
CA GLU A 31 10.80 -7.97 27.72
C GLU A 31 10.05 -6.80 27.08
N GLU A 32 9.65 -6.99 25.83
CA GLU A 32 8.78 -6.05 25.14
C GLU A 32 7.43 -6.07 25.85
N LYS A 33 7.19 -5.05 26.67
CA LYS A 33 6.01 -4.97 27.53
C LYS A 33 4.78 -4.70 26.67
N ILE A 34 4.15 -5.77 26.19
CA ILE A 34 2.95 -5.69 25.35
C ILE A 34 1.83 -5.02 26.16
N SER A 35 1.51 -3.77 25.82
CA SER A 35 0.47 -2.98 26.48
C SER A 35 -0.84 -3.09 25.71
N ILE A 36 -1.81 -3.83 26.25
CA ILE A 36 -3.17 -3.92 25.68
C ILE A 36 -4.01 -2.75 26.20
N PRO A 37 -4.58 -1.91 25.31
CA PRO A 37 -5.41 -0.78 25.72
C PRO A 37 -6.66 -1.26 26.47
N GLN A 38 -6.92 -0.68 27.65
CA GLN A 38 -8.07 -1.01 28.51
C GLN A 38 -9.32 -0.17 28.19
N ALA A 39 -9.22 0.76 27.25
CA ALA A 39 -10.29 1.63 26.79
C ALA A 39 -10.51 1.46 25.28
N PRO A 40 -11.73 1.72 24.77
CA PRO A 40 -11.98 1.73 23.33
C PRO A 40 -11.02 2.68 22.62
N VAL A 41 -10.25 2.15 21.68
CA VAL A 41 -9.35 2.94 20.82
C VAL A 41 -10.07 3.26 19.53
N GLU A 42 -10.01 4.53 19.10
CA GLU A 42 -10.52 4.89 17.79
C GLU A 42 -9.75 4.12 16.70
N PRO A 43 -10.44 3.42 15.78
CA PRO A 43 -9.76 2.68 14.73
C PRO A 43 -9.08 3.65 13.75
N SER A 44 -7.86 3.31 13.35
CA SER A 44 -7.12 4.10 12.35
C SER A 44 -7.90 4.25 11.04
N LEU A 45 -7.60 5.32 10.30
CA LEU A 45 -8.13 5.55 8.96
C LEU A 45 -7.91 4.36 8.02
N TRP A 46 -6.80 3.64 8.15
CA TRP A 46 -6.53 2.41 7.42
C TRP A 46 -7.62 1.36 7.64
N TRP A 47 -7.92 1.06 8.91
CA TRP A 47 -8.94 0.08 9.30
C TRP A 47 -10.34 0.49 8.84
N LYS A 48 -10.68 1.77 8.96
CA LYS A 48 -12.00 2.27 8.53
C LYS A 48 -12.14 2.17 7.01
N THR A 49 -11.10 2.53 6.27
CA THR A 49 -11.11 2.53 4.79
C THR A 49 -11.19 1.12 4.22
N GLN A 50 -10.53 0.11 4.81
CA GLN A 50 -10.65 -1.28 4.35
C GLN A 50 -12.09 -1.82 4.40
N ARG A 51 -12.94 -1.31 5.30
CA ARG A 51 -14.35 -1.72 5.39
C ARG A 51 -15.27 -0.96 4.45
N LEU A 52 -14.78 0.09 3.78
CA LEU A 52 -15.56 0.84 2.80
C LEU A 52 -15.60 0.07 1.47
N GLN A 53 -16.70 -0.65 1.24
CA GLN A 53 -16.97 -1.44 0.02
C GLN A 53 -15.89 -2.47 -0.32
N GLU A 54 -16.07 -3.68 0.19
CA GLU A 54 -15.15 -4.81 0.04
C GLU A 54 -14.61 -4.97 -1.39
N GLY A 55 -13.27 -4.93 -1.52
CA GLY A 55 -12.53 -5.18 -2.76
C GLY A 55 -12.29 -3.96 -3.67
N TRP A 56 -12.73 -2.76 -3.29
CA TRP A 56 -12.41 -1.53 -4.04
C TRP A 56 -11.03 -0.96 -3.73
N VAL A 57 -10.54 -1.20 -2.52
CA VAL A 57 -9.24 -0.72 -2.07
C VAL A 57 -8.25 -1.86 -2.15
N GLU A 58 -7.16 -1.64 -2.86
CA GLU A 58 -6.10 -2.63 -3.04
C GLU A 58 -4.98 -2.43 -2.03
N ASN A 59 -4.66 -1.17 -1.74
CA ASN A 59 -3.64 -0.79 -0.78
C ASN A 59 -3.98 0.55 -0.13
N ILE A 60 -3.48 0.75 1.08
CA ILE A 60 -3.50 2.02 1.79
C ILE A 60 -2.16 2.20 2.48
N GLU A 61 -1.52 3.32 2.17
CA GLU A 61 -0.32 3.79 2.84
C GLU A 61 -0.67 5.05 3.63
N ILE A 62 -0.18 5.13 4.86
CA ILE A 62 -0.39 6.27 5.74
C ILE A 62 0.96 6.94 5.98
N ASP A 63 1.11 8.16 5.48
CA ASP A 63 2.18 9.05 5.89
C ASP A 63 1.71 9.86 7.10
N ALA A 64 2.27 9.51 8.26
CA ALA A 64 1.93 10.15 9.53
C ALA A 64 2.53 11.57 9.67
N GLU A 65 3.64 11.86 8.98
CA GLU A 65 4.31 13.16 9.06
C GLU A 65 3.52 14.21 8.28
N SER A 66 3.15 13.88 7.04
CA SER A 66 2.35 14.77 6.19
C SER A 66 0.83 14.68 6.44
N ARG A 67 0.42 13.75 7.31
CA ARG A 67 -0.99 13.38 7.54
C ARG A 67 -1.73 13.11 6.23
N GLN A 68 -1.14 12.29 5.38
CA GLN A 68 -1.70 11.90 4.09
C GLN A 68 -1.95 10.40 4.02
N ALA A 69 -3.16 10.02 3.62
CA ALA A 69 -3.50 8.66 3.27
C ALA A 69 -3.44 8.51 1.74
N ILE A 70 -2.60 7.59 1.27
CA ILE A 70 -2.46 7.25 -0.15
C ILE A 70 -3.20 5.94 -0.36
N VAL A 71 -4.28 5.97 -1.15
CA VAL A 71 -5.21 4.85 -1.32
C VAL A 71 -5.21 4.39 -2.76
N THR A 72 -4.67 3.19 -3.00
CA THR A 72 -4.68 2.54 -4.30
C THR A 72 -6.00 1.81 -4.51
N ILE A 73 -6.73 2.15 -5.57
CA ILE A 73 -8.03 1.55 -5.87
C ILE A 73 -7.95 0.47 -6.95
N ASN A 74 -8.84 -0.50 -6.85
CA ASN A 74 -9.07 -1.50 -7.88
C ASN A 74 -9.80 -0.85 -9.06
N THR A 75 -9.06 -0.63 -10.15
CA THR A 75 -9.61 0.07 -11.33
C THR A 75 -10.76 -0.70 -11.96
N THR A 76 -10.72 -2.03 -12.00
CA THR A 76 -11.79 -2.85 -12.56
C THR A 76 -13.11 -2.61 -11.82
N ARG A 77 -13.10 -2.68 -10.49
CA ARG A 77 -14.30 -2.42 -9.68
C ARG A 77 -14.74 -0.96 -9.79
N TRP A 78 -13.81 -0.01 -9.67
CA TRP A 78 -14.11 1.41 -9.81
C TRP A 78 -14.83 1.72 -11.11
N THR A 79 -14.31 1.21 -12.25
CA THR A 79 -14.90 1.45 -13.57
C THR A 79 -16.25 0.76 -13.79
N ALA A 80 -16.47 -0.41 -13.18
CA ALA A 80 -17.74 -1.14 -13.26
C ALA A 80 -18.85 -0.50 -12.43
N SER A 81 -18.49 0.37 -11.49
CA SER A 81 -19.44 0.96 -10.55
C SER A 81 -20.10 2.20 -11.06
N ASP A 82 -21.36 2.41 -10.67
CA ASP A 82 -22.11 3.61 -11.01
C ASP A 82 -21.65 4.84 -10.20
N TYR A 83 -22.18 6.00 -10.58
CA TYR A 83 -21.89 7.27 -9.93
C TYR A 83 -22.23 7.26 -8.43
N LEU A 84 -23.37 6.69 -8.03
CA LEU A 84 -23.81 6.69 -6.63
C LEU A 84 -22.89 5.84 -5.76
N GLN A 85 -22.41 4.71 -6.28
CA GLN A 85 -21.45 3.85 -5.58
C GLN A 85 -20.13 4.59 -5.35
N ARG A 86 -19.57 5.23 -6.39
CA ARG A 86 -18.32 6.01 -6.29
C ARG A 86 -18.48 7.20 -5.34
N PHE A 87 -19.60 7.91 -5.45
CA PHE A 87 -19.92 9.03 -4.55
C PHE A 87 -20.03 8.55 -3.09
N SER A 88 -20.76 7.47 -2.83
CA SER A 88 -20.92 6.92 -1.48
C SER A 88 -19.58 6.53 -0.85
N PHE A 89 -18.69 5.91 -1.65
CA PHE A 89 -17.33 5.58 -1.23
C PHE A 89 -16.54 6.84 -0.85
N LEU A 90 -16.45 7.81 -1.75
CA LEU A 90 -15.70 9.06 -1.53
C LEU A 90 -16.26 9.86 -0.35
N PHE A 91 -17.58 9.92 -0.22
CA PHE A 91 -18.24 10.62 0.88
C PHE A 91 -17.86 10.01 2.24
N LYS A 92 -17.96 8.68 2.36
CA LYS A 92 -17.60 7.97 3.61
C LYS A 92 -16.11 8.12 3.92
N LEU A 93 -15.24 7.94 2.92
CA LEU A 93 -13.80 8.06 3.07
C LEU A 93 -13.39 9.48 3.49
N GLY A 94 -13.91 10.50 2.81
CA GLY A 94 -13.66 11.90 3.16
C GLY A 94 -14.14 12.24 4.57
N THR A 95 -15.31 11.73 4.98
CA THR A 95 -15.83 11.91 6.34
C THR A 95 -14.89 11.33 7.40
N GLU A 96 -14.36 10.12 7.17
CA GLU A 96 -13.44 9.48 8.13
C GLU A 96 -12.06 10.12 8.13
N ALA A 97 -11.61 10.64 6.98
CA ALA A 97 -10.37 11.39 6.86
C ALA A 97 -10.46 12.76 7.56
N GLN A 98 -11.59 13.46 7.42
CA GLN A 98 -11.86 14.72 8.12
C GLN A 98 -11.81 14.56 9.64
N LYS A 99 -12.50 13.54 10.19
CA LYS A 99 -12.51 13.27 11.65
C LYS A 99 -11.13 13.07 12.23
N GLN A 100 -10.21 12.48 11.45
CA GLN A 100 -8.85 12.17 11.88
C GLN A 100 -7.81 13.19 11.38
N ASN A 101 -8.25 14.24 10.69
CA ASN A 101 -7.42 15.28 10.07
C ASN A 101 -6.32 14.70 9.15
N PHE A 102 -6.73 13.87 8.19
CA PHE A 102 -5.89 13.35 7.12
C PHE A 102 -6.35 13.85 5.75
N ASN A 103 -5.40 14.30 4.93
CA ASN A 103 -5.62 14.43 3.49
C ASN A 103 -5.68 13.04 2.86
N VAL A 104 -6.36 12.90 1.73
CA VAL A 104 -6.44 11.62 1.01
C VAL A 104 -6.06 11.79 -0.44
N LEU A 105 -5.12 11.00 -0.92
CA LEU A 105 -4.80 10.85 -2.33
C LEU A 105 -5.35 9.50 -2.83
N LEU A 106 -6.27 9.55 -3.79
CA LEU A 106 -6.80 8.38 -4.47
C LEU A 106 -6.11 8.22 -5.83
N HIS A 107 -5.51 7.07 -6.08
CA HIS A 107 -4.84 6.73 -7.33
C HIS A 107 -5.09 5.26 -7.73
N ASN A 108 -4.79 4.91 -8.97
CA ASN A 108 -4.77 3.51 -9.40
C ASN A 108 -3.34 2.92 -9.37
N ARG A 109 -3.21 1.62 -9.68
CA ARG A 109 -1.89 0.93 -9.77
C ARG A 109 -0.88 1.53 -10.75
N ARG A 110 -1.31 2.45 -11.64
CA ARG A 110 -0.44 3.15 -12.58
C ARG A 110 -0.09 4.56 -12.09
N ASP A 111 -0.34 4.85 -10.81
CA ASP A 111 -0.19 6.15 -10.17
C ASP A 111 -0.97 7.29 -10.82
N GLN A 112 -2.03 6.95 -11.55
CA GLN A 112 -2.92 7.97 -12.10
C GLN A 112 -3.81 8.47 -10.97
N LYS A 113 -3.69 9.77 -10.66
CA LYS A 113 -4.55 10.44 -9.68
C LYS A 113 -6.00 10.44 -10.16
N ILE A 114 -6.89 10.03 -9.25
CA ILE A 114 -8.33 9.98 -9.48
C ILE A 114 -9.01 11.10 -8.70
N ALA A 115 -8.72 11.18 -7.41
CA ALA A 115 -9.35 12.13 -6.52
C ALA A 115 -8.39 12.53 -5.40
N GLU A 116 -8.59 13.71 -4.84
CA GLU A 116 -7.83 14.21 -3.72
C GLU A 116 -8.76 14.90 -2.73
N TYR A 117 -8.72 14.50 -1.45
CA TYR A 117 -9.45 15.14 -0.37
C TYR A 117 -8.52 16.06 0.40
N SER A 118 -8.94 17.32 0.55
CA SER A 118 -8.26 18.31 1.38
C SER A 118 -9.06 18.53 2.67
N THR A 119 -8.42 18.39 3.82
CA THR A 119 -9.04 18.71 5.11
C THR A 119 -9.16 20.21 5.32
N ILE A 120 -8.35 21.03 4.63
CA ILE A 120 -8.40 22.49 4.72
C ILE A 120 -9.58 23.03 3.90
N GLU A 121 -9.76 22.51 2.68
CA GLU A 121 -10.85 22.93 1.80
C GLU A 121 -12.16 22.14 2.07
N GLU A 122 -12.09 21.13 2.94
CA GLU A 122 -13.17 20.19 3.29
C GLU A 122 -13.88 19.58 2.08
N ARG A 123 -13.15 19.38 0.99
CA ARG A 123 -13.73 18.92 -0.28
C ARG A 123 -12.83 17.96 -1.02
N TRP A 124 -13.47 17.15 -1.84
CA TRP A 124 -12.80 16.40 -2.89
C TRP A 124 -12.53 17.30 -4.11
N ARG A 125 -11.33 17.15 -4.67
CA ARG A 125 -10.91 17.64 -5.98
C ARG A 125 -10.84 16.44 -6.90
N ILE A 126 -11.72 16.42 -7.90
CA ILE A 126 -11.92 15.26 -8.77
C ILE A 126 -12.04 15.78 -10.20
N ASP A 127 -11.34 15.14 -11.15
CA ASP A 127 -11.57 15.41 -12.57
C ASP A 127 -12.91 14.76 -12.97
N PRO A 128 -13.84 15.48 -13.64
CA PRO A 128 -15.10 14.90 -14.13
C PRO A 128 -14.93 13.58 -14.90
N LYS A 129 -13.83 13.42 -15.66
CA LYS A 129 -13.50 12.19 -16.39
C LYS A 129 -13.22 11.00 -15.47
N SER A 130 -12.64 11.26 -14.31
CA SER A 130 -12.23 10.23 -13.34
C SER A 130 -13.41 9.60 -12.58
N LEU A 131 -14.53 10.32 -12.45
CA LEU A 131 -15.77 9.79 -11.90
C LEU A 131 -16.56 8.95 -12.90
N GLY A 132 -16.14 8.87 -14.16
CA GLY A 132 -16.96 8.28 -15.22
C GLY A 132 -18.33 8.95 -15.32
N ALA A 133 -18.44 10.19 -14.87
CA ALA A 133 -19.66 10.97 -14.82
C ALA A 133 -20.02 11.54 -16.20
N GLU A 134 -19.75 10.78 -17.27
CA GLU A 134 -20.54 10.94 -18.49
C GLU A 134 -21.94 10.42 -18.15
N PRO A 135 -22.91 11.30 -17.90
CA PRO A 135 -24.09 10.98 -17.09
C PRO A 135 -25.02 9.93 -17.72
N PHE A 136 -24.73 9.47 -18.95
CA PHE A 136 -25.51 8.50 -19.70
C PHE A 136 -24.60 7.66 -20.61
N ARG A 137 -23.77 6.77 -20.05
CA ARG A 137 -23.31 5.61 -20.82
C ARG A 137 -24.48 4.62 -20.85
N VAL A 138 -25.19 4.53 -21.97
CA VAL A 138 -26.10 3.40 -22.20
C VAL A 138 -25.25 2.16 -22.12
N ASN A 139 -25.42 1.35 -21.07
CA ASN A 139 -24.88 0.00 -21.05
C ASN A 139 -25.64 -0.77 -22.13
N ALA A 140 -25.14 -0.73 -23.37
CA ALA A 140 -25.70 -1.55 -24.43
C ALA A 140 -25.58 -3.00 -23.96
N PRO A 141 -26.67 -3.77 -23.88
CA PRO A 141 -26.59 -5.17 -23.52
C PRO A 141 -25.61 -5.86 -24.47
N THR A 142 -24.78 -6.75 -23.93
CA THR A 142 -23.67 -7.46 -24.60
C THR A 142 -24.06 -8.15 -25.92
N ILE A 143 -25.37 -8.29 -26.17
CA ILE A 143 -25.98 -8.85 -27.37
C ILE A 143 -25.59 -8.07 -28.65
N PHE A 144 -25.19 -6.80 -28.55
CA PHE A 144 -24.83 -5.97 -29.72
C PHE A 144 -23.33 -5.87 -30.04
N GLN A 145 -22.44 -6.55 -29.29
CA GLN A 145 -20.98 -6.48 -29.54
C GLN A 145 -20.43 -7.65 -30.35
N GLN A 146 -21.27 -8.57 -30.82
CA GLN A 146 -20.89 -9.63 -31.75
C GLN A 146 -21.61 -9.43 -33.08
N GLN A 147 -21.10 -8.52 -33.91
CA GLN A 147 -21.26 -8.64 -35.37
C GLN A 147 -20.35 -7.63 -36.09
N PHE A 148 -19.40 -8.21 -36.82
CA PHE A 148 -18.50 -7.68 -37.86
C PHE A 148 -17.21 -6.98 -37.39
#